data_AF-A0A7X3U575-F1
#
_entry.id   AF-A0A7X3U575-F1
#
_cell.length_a   1.000
_cell.length_b   1.000
_cell.length_c   1.000
_cell.angle_alpha   90.00
_cell.angle_beta   90.00
_cell.angle_gamma   90.00
#
_symmetry.space_group_name_H-M   'P 1'
#
loop_
_entity.id
_entity.type
_entity.pdbx_description
1 polymer ?
#
loop_
_entity_poly.entity_id
_entity_poly.type
_entity_poly.pdbx_seq_one_letter_code
_entity_poly.pdbx_strand_id
1 'polypeptide(L)'
;MRASKAPSIEEANKLIDPVEAQVRELLGNHVFAVDEETLEDAGGEILEQGNATIAVYEDLTSGLVATKLHEASADHFVEGALGNNLGLLRAALTEWSTED
;
A
#
# COMPACT_ATOMS: atom_id res chain seq x y z
N MET A 1 3.28 22.96 -3.86
CA MET A 1 4.10 23.04 -2.64
C MET A 1 4.98 24.29 -2.74
N ARG A 2 4.78 25.31 -1.89
CA ARG A 2 5.80 26.37 -1.74
C ARG A 2 6.77 25.83 -0.70
N ALA A 3 7.80 25.12 -1.15
CA ALA A 3 8.99 24.92 -0.35
C ALA A 3 9.36 26.30 0.24
N SER A 4 9.74 26.30 1.51
CA SER A 4 10.46 27.38 2.20
C SER A 4 11.19 28.23 1.16
N LYS A 5 10.93 29.54 1.06
CA LYS A 5 11.62 30.41 0.09
C LYS A 5 13.11 30.48 0.45
N ALA A 6 13.84 29.42 0.13
CA ALA A 6 15.26 29.23 0.38
C ALA A 6 15.98 29.25 -0.98
N PRO A 7 17.21 29.76 -1.03
CA PRO A 7 17.94 29.95 -2.28
C PRO A 7 18.42 28.64 -2.93
N SER A 8 18.35 27.50 -2.23
CA SER A 8 18.68 26.18 -2.74
C SER A 8 17.86 25.08 -2.04
N ILE A 9 17.85 23.88 -2.61
CA ILE A 9 17.24 22.67 -2.00
C ILE A 9 17.91 22.36 -0.66
N GLU A 10 19.23 22.47 -0.60
CA GLU A 10 20.02 22.23 0.62
C GLU A 10 19.65 23.19 1.75
N GLU A 11 19.46 24.48 1.45
CA GLU A 11 18.99 25.45 2.43
C GLU A 11 17.51 25.25 2.77
N ALA A 12 16.70 24.72 1.85
CA ALA A 12 15.32 24.34 2.14
C ALA A 12 15.26 23.17 3.12
N ASN A 13 16.07 22.12 2.89
CA ASN A 13 16.12 20.92 3.74
C ASN A 13 16.61 21.27 5.15
N LYS A 14 17.64 22.12 5.29
CA LYS A 14 18.07 22.62 6.62
C LYS A 14 16.93 23.26 7.44
N LEU A 15 15.95 23.87 6.77
CA LEU A 15 14.78 24.45 7.43
C LEU A 15 13.67 23.43 7.69
N ILE A 16 13.59 22.37 6.87
CA ILE A 16 12.54 21.35 6.90
C ILE A 16 12.90 20.21 7.86
N ASP A 17 14.12 19.67 7.78
CA ASP A 17 14.57 18.48 8.50
C ASP A 17 14.26 18.51 10.02
N PRO A 18 14.47 19.63 10.75
CA PRO A 18 14.17 19.67 12.17
C PRO A 18 12.67 19.55 12.49
N VAL A 19 11.82 20.06 11.60
CA VAL A 19 10.36 19.97 11.73
C VAL A 19 9.89 18.59 11.31
N GLU A 20 10.46 18.04 10.23
CA GLU A 20 10.16 16.68 9.78
C GLU A 20 10.48 15.65 10.86
N ALA A 21 11.63 15.77 11.54
CA ALA A 21 12.00 14.89 12.64
C ALA A 21 10.95 14.90 13.77
N GLN A 22 10.47 16.09 14.17
CA GLN A 22 9.41 16.22 15.18
C GLN A 22 8.07 15.62 14.72
N VAL A 23 7.73 15.80 13.44
CA VAL A 23 6.52 15.22 12.85
C VAL A 23 6.61 13.69 12.83
N ARG A 24 7.76 13.14 12.46
CA ARG A 24 8.01 11.69 12.47
C ARG A 24 7.96 11.12 13.87
N GLU A 25 8.53 11.80 14.87
CA GLU A 25 8.44 11.38 16.26
C GLU A 25 6.98 11.32 16.74
N LEU A 26 6.17 12.31 16.37
CA LEU A 26 4.76 12.36 16.73
C LEU A 26 3.92 11.28 16.03
N LEU A 27 4.17 11.05 14.74
CA LEU A 27 3.40 10.10 13.93
C LEU A 27 3.87 8.65 14.11
N GLY A 28 5.14 8.43 14.48
CA GLY A 28 5.74 7.11 14.62
C GLY A 28 5.50 6.24 13.39
N ASN A 29 4.91 5.06 13.61
CA ASN A 29 4.67 4.05 12.57
C ASN A 29 3.55 4.39 11.57
N HIS A 30 3.02 5.62 11.60
CA HIS A 30 1.96 6.06 10.68
C HIS A 30 2.56 6.72 9.41
N VAL A 31 3.88 6.88 9.34
CA VAL A 31 4.57 7.31 8.13
C VAL A 31 5.00 6.07 7.34
N PHE A 32 4.38 5.85 6.18
CA PHE A 32 4.60 4.67 5.34
C PHE A 32 5.20 4.99 3.97
N ALA A 33 5.26 6.27 3.58
CA ALA A 33 5.80 6.73 2.31
C ALA A 33 6.37 8.15 2.47
N VAL A 34 7.40 8.49 1.69
CA VAL A 34 8.04 9.81 1.69
C VAL A 34 8.21 10.35 0.26
N ASP A 35 8.33 11.67 0.13
CA ASP A 35 8.50 12.34 -1.17
C ASP A 35 7.40 11.98 -2.19
N GLU A 36 7.76 11.25 -3.25
CA GLU A 36 6.86 10.82 -4.32
C GLU A 36 6.41 9.36 -4.16
N GLU A 37 6.83 8.67 -3.09
CA GLU A 37 6.37 7.32 -2.78
C GLU A 37 4.87 7.32 -2.45
N THR A 38 4.23 6.24 -2.87
CA THR A 38 2.81 5.97 -2.67
C THR A 38 2.60 4.83 -1.68
N LEU A 39 1.36 4.61 -1.26
CA LEU A 39 1.03 3.47 -0.40
C LEU A 39 1.24 2.15 -1.15
N GLU A 40 1.02 2.18 -2.46
CA GLU A 40 1.19 1.08 -3.39
C GLU A 40 2.67 0.71 -3.51
N ASP A 41 3.58 1.69 -3.60
CA ASP A 41 5.03 1.42 -3.60
C ASP A 41 5.46 0.70 -2.32
N ALA A 42 5.05 1.23 -1.15
CA ALA A 42 5.37 0.62 0.14
C ALA A 42 4.75 -0.79 0.30
N GLY A 43 3.52 -0.98 -0.17
CA GLY A 43 2.83 -2.27 -0.14
C GLY A 43 3.45 -3.31 -1.07
N GLY A 44 3.85 -2.89 -2.27
CA GLY A 44 4.53 -3.74 -3.25
C GLY A 44 5.86 -4.25 -2.73
N GLU A 45 6.66 -3.37 -2.13
CA GLU A 45 7.96 -3.74 -1.54
C GLU A 45 7.81 -4.79 -0.42
N ILE A 46 6.77 -4.70 0.40
CA ILE A 46 6.49 -5.70 1.45
C ILE A 46 6.23 -7.09 0.84
N LEU A 47 5.47 -7.16 -0.26
CA LEU A 47 5.18 -8.42 -0.95
C LEU A 47 6.43 -9.02 -1.57
N GLU A 48 7.23 -8.19 -2.24
CA GLU A 48 8.49 -8.59 -2.87
C GLU A 48 9.51 -9.09 -1.85
N GLN A 49 9.76 -8.34 -0.78
CA GLN A 49 10.70 -8.73 0.28
C GLN A 49 10.26 -10.02 0.99
N GLY A 50 8.95 -10.22 1.13
CA GLY A 50 8.38 -11.44 1.71
C GLY A 50 8.35 -12.62 0.74
N ASN A 51 8.59 -12.41 -0.55
CA ASN A 51 8.30 -13.37 -1.63
C ASN A 51 6.91 -14.00 -1.44
N ALA A 52 5.92 -13.16 -1.12
CA ALA A 52 4.59 -13.55 -0.73
C ALA A 52 3.59 -13.08 -1.79
N THR A 53 2.61 -13.93 -2.08
CA THR A 53 1.50 -13.58 -2.97
C THR A 53 0.26 -13.21 -2.16
N ILE A 54 -0.65 -12.45 -2.77
CA ILE A 54 -1.89 -11.99 -2.13
C ILE A 54 -3.09 -12.14 -3.06
N ALA A 55 -4.23 -12.54 -2.47
CA ALA A 55 -5.54 -12.54 -3.10
C ALA A 55 -6.56 -11.86 -2.17
N VAL A 56 -7.63 -11.30 -2.73
CA VAL A 56 -8.65 -10.59 -1.95
C VAL A 56 -10.08 -10.99 -2.32
N TYR A 57 -10.96 -10.97 -1.33
CA TYR A 57 -12.41 -11.02 -1.53
C TYR A 57 -13.02 -9.71 -1.00
N GLU A 58 -13.77 -9.00 -1.84
CA GLU A 58 -14.33 -7.68 -1.51
C GLU A 58 -15.86 -7.69 -1.61
N ASP A 59 -16.50 -7.12 -0.58
CA ASP A 59 -17.93 -6.78 -0.60
C ASP A 59 -18.08 -5.27 -0.82
N LEU A 60 -17.80 -4.48 0.22
CA LEU A 60 -18.04 -3.03 0.24
C LEU A 60 -17.09 -2.24 -0.66
N THR A 61 -15.82 -2.60 -0.70
CA THR A 61 -14.80 -1.87 -1.47
C THR A 61 -14.87 -2.17 -2.97
N SER A 62 -15.60 -3.23 -3.36
CA SER A 62 -16.01 -3.51 -4.75
C SER A 62 -14.88 -3.41 -5.78
N GLY A 63 -13.68 -3.89 -5.43
CA GLY A 63 -12.52 -3.95 -6.34
C GLY A 63 -11.48 -2.87 -6.10
N LEU A 64 -11.74 -1.90 -5.21
CA LEU A 64 -10.79 -0.84 -4.92
C LEU A 64 -9.50 -1.41 -4.31
N VAL A 65 -9.59 -2.39 -3.41
CA VAL A 65 -8.41 -2.99 -2.77
C VAL A 65 -7.66 -3.86 -3.76
N ALA A 66 -8.35 -4.68 -4.56
CA ALA A 66 -7.75 -5.48 -5.63
C ALA A 66 -6.98 -4.59 -6.62
N THR A 67 -7.59 -3.48 -7.04
CA THR A 67 -6.95 -2.53 -7.96
C THR A 67 -5.67 -1.97 -7.36
N LYS A 68 -5.71 -1.56 -6.10
CA LYS A 68 -4.55 -0.99 -5.40
C LYS A 68 -3.41 -1.99 -5.21
N LEU A 69 -3.74 -3.24 -4.88
CA LEU A 69 -2.75 -4.31 -4.74
C LEU A 69 -2.16 -4.73 -6.09
N HIS A 70 -2.96 -4.73 -7.15
CA HIS A 70 -2.47 -4.98 -8.50
C HIS A 70 -1.54 -3.87 -9.00
N GLU A 71 -1.88 -2.60 -8.72
CA GLU A 71 -0.99 -1.45 -8.97
C GLU A 71 0.31 -1.54 -8.17
N ALA A 72 0.23 -1.99 -6.91
CA ALA A 72 1.38 -2.15 -6.02
C ALA A 72 2.37 -3.25 -6.49
N SER A 73 1.87 -4.43 -6.87
CA SER A 73 2.71 -5.51 -7.40
C SER A 73 1.87 -6.53 -8.19
N ALA A 74 1.82 -6.35 -9.51
CA ALA A 74 1.06 -7.22 -10.39
C ALA A 74 1.52 -8.68 -10.36
N ASP A 75 2.83 -8.92 -10.21
CA ASP A 75 3.41 -10.27 -10.19
C ASP A 75 3.09 -11.06 -8.90
N HIS A 76 2.78 -10.35 -7.81
CA HIS A 76 2.44 -10.95 -6.51
C HIS A 76 0.93 -10.95 -6.22
N PHE A 77 0.14 -10.23 -7.03
CA PHE A 77 -1.31 -10.24 -6.93
C PHE A 77 -1.89 -11.42 -7.72
N VAL A 78 -2.48 -12.38 -7.02
CA VAL A 78 -3.04 -13.60 -7.64
C VAL A 78 -4.40 -13.31 -8.27
N GLU A 79 -5.34 -12.84 -7.45
CA GLU A 79 -6.71 -12.58 -7.90
C GLU A 79 -7.54 -11.75 -6.92
N GLY A 80 -8.66 -11.23 -7.43
CA GLY A 80 -9.67 -10.53 -6.65
C GLY A 80 -11.07 -11.08 -6.95
N ALA A 81 -11.82 -11.41 -5.91
CA ALA A 81 -13.20 -11.86 -5.98
C ALA A 81 -14.15 -10.81 -5.39
N LEU A 82 -15.28 -10.54 -6.07
CA LEU A 82 -16.30 -9.63 -5.56
C LEU A 82 -17.54 -10.40 -5.14
N GLY A 83 -18.04 -10.14 -3.93
CA GLY A 83 -19.28 -10.75 -3.51
C GLY A 83 -19.84 -10.20 -2.21
N ASN A 84 -21.17 -10.24 -2.11
CA ASN A 84 -21.94 -9.72 -1.00
C ASN A 84 -22.68 -10.81 -0.21
N ASN A 85 -22.31 -12.08 -0.40
CA ASN A 85 -22.94 -13.20 0.29
C ASN A 85 -21.96 -14.32 0.61
N LEU A 86 -22.29 -15.08 1.66
CA LEU A 86 -21.46 -16.19 2.16
C LEU A 86 -21.37 -17.38 1.19
N GLY A 87 -22.30 -17.51 0.23
CA GLY A 87 -22.26 -18.57 -0.76
C GLY A 87 -21.09 -18.40 -1.72
N LEU A 88 -20.87 -17.18 -2.22
CA LEU A 88 -19.74 -16.84 -3.09
C LEU A 88 -18.41 -16.96 -2.34
N LEU A 89 -18.33 -16.48 -1.09
CA LEU A 89 -17.13 -16.65 -0.26
C LEU A 89 -16.77 -18.13 -0.08
N ARG A 90 -17.76 -19.00 0.18
CA ARG A 90 -17.51 -20.43 0.31
C ARG A 90 -17.02 -21.06 -0.99
N ALA A 91 -17.59 -20.66 -2.14
CA ALA A 91 -17.13 -21.14 -3.44
C ALA A 91 -15.65 -20.80 -3.66
N ALA A 92 -15.28 -19.52 -3.47
CA ALA A 92 -13.89 -19.06 -3.61
C ALA A 92 -12.92 -19.82 -2.68
N LEU A 93 -13.29 -20.01 -1.40
CA LEU A 93 -12.46 -20.77 -0.46
C LEU A 93 -12.36 -22.27 -0.78
N THR A 94 -13.36 -22.84 -1.47
CA THR A 94 -13.34 -24.26 -1.84
C THR A 94 -12.42 -24.47 -3.04
N GLU A 95 -12.44 -23.56 -4.02
CA GLU A 95 -11.50 -23.57 -5.15
C GLU A 95 -10.05 -23.48 -4.65
N TRP A 96 -9.76 -22.54 -3.73
CA TRP A 96 -8.42 -22.41 -3.11
C TRP A 96 -7.98 -23.60 -2.25
N SER A 97 -8.91 -24.40 -1.73
CA SER A 97 -8.58 -25.59 -0.94
C SER A 97 -8.24 -26.81 -1.80
N THR A 98 -8.45 -26.75 -3.13
CA THR A 98 -8.20 -27.88 -4.03
C THR A 98 -6.87 -27.83 -4.77
N GLU A 99 -6.09 -26.78 -4.56
CA GLU A 99 -4.72 -26.65 -5.06
C GLU A 99 -3.71 -27.04 -3.97
N ASP A 100 -3.70 -28.34 -3.61
CA ASP A 100 -2.64 -29.03 -2.85
C ASP A 100 -2.20 -30.30 -3.61
#